data_AF-A0A9E3W015-F1
#
_entry.id   AF-A0A9E3W015-F1
#
_cell.length_a   1.000
_cell.length_b   1.000
_cell.length_c   1.000
_cell.angle_alpha   90.00
_cell.angle_beta   90.00
_cell.angle_gamma   90.00
#
_symmetry.space_group_name_H-M   'P 1'
#
loop_
_entity.id
_entity.type
_entity.pdbx_description
1 polymer ?
#
loop_
_entity_poly.entity_id
_entity_poly.type
_entity_poly.pdbx_seq_one_letter_code
_entity_poly.pdbx_strand_id
1 'polypeptide(L)'
;MQSEQQAAGRADFSIGGFMEDGRFAVFMLAALLLWNGLMIALVAVPPAGGAVGEFASEFRKWCFRYDADTGAIDWTFTIPFFTAPLVLGAATIAVYYRQLGQVIRRPRTLSACVVAAVLVVGLAGAGLIWVSDAMPPIAQAHEPGASPPFPADKLRTAYAPPVFDLTNQDGEQVSLEKFRGKVVVMTGVYASCPHT
;
A
#
# COMPACT_ATOMS: atom_id res chain seq x y z
N MET A 1 -22.46 11.41 -50.76
CA MET A 1 -21.11 10.80 -50.72
C MET A 1 -20.13 11.48 -49.75
N GLN A 2 -20.48 12.57 -49.05
CA GLN A 2 -19.62 13.15 -47.98
C GLN A 2 -19.99 12.69 -46.55
N SER A 3 -21.07 11.93 -46.38
CA SER A 3 -21.57 11.48 -45.06
C SER A 3 -20.90 10.22 -44.52
N GLU A 4 -20.15 9.46 -45.34
CA GLU A 4 -19.47 8.23 -44.89
C GLU A 4 -18.02 8.46 -44.41
N GLN A 5 -17.40 9.60 -44.73
CA GLN A 5 -16.04 9.91 -44.24
C GLN A 5 -15.99 10.53 -42.84
N GLN A 6 -17.14 10.97 -42.28
CA GLN A 6 -17.19 11.51 -40.92
C GLN A 6 -17.31 10.43 -39.81
N ALA A 7 -17.48 9.15 -40.18
CA ALA A 7 -17.52 8.05 -39.22
C ALA A 7 -16.12 7.49 -38.84
N ALA A 8 -15.05 7.90 -39.54
CA ALA A 8 -13.70 7.35 -39.39
C ALA A 8 -12.80 8.11 -38.37
N GLY A 9 -13.40 8.88 -37.45
CA GLY A 9 -12.68 9.76 -36.53
C GLY A 9 -12.72 9.36 -35.06
N ARG A 10 -13.22 8.16 -34.72
CA ARG A 10 -13.00 7.63 -33.36
C ARG A 10 -11.55 7.17 -33.33
N ALA A 11 -10.68 8.02 -32.80
CA ALA A 11 -9.33 7.59 -32.42
C ALA A 11 -9.50 6.40 -31.47
N ASP A 12 -9.25 5.20 -31.96
CA ASP A 12 -9.23 4.01 -31.12
C ASP A 12 -8.20 4.23 -30.03
N PHE A 13 -8.70 4.36 -28.80
CA PHE A 13 -7.85 4.44 -27.64
C PHE A 13 -7.14 3.10 -27.49
N SER A 14 -5.88 3.04 -27.89
CA SER A 14 -5.01 1.91 -27.57
C SER A 14 -4.30 2.20 -26.25
N ILE A 15 -4.36 1.25 -25.32
CA ILE A 15 -3.62 1.29 -24.06
C ILE A 15 -2.12 1.47 -24.32
N GLY A 16 -1.58 0.78 -25.33
CA GLY A 16 -0.17 0.92 -25.72
C GLY A 16 0.16 2.34 -26.17
N GLY A 17 -0.72 2.95 -26.98
CA GLY A 17 -0.54 4.33 -27.42
C GLY A 17 -0.61 5.36 -26.28
N PHE A 18 -1.38 5.09 -25.22
CA PHE A 18 -1.36 5.92 -24.03
C PHE A 18 -0.08 5.76 -23.23
N MET A 19 0.40 4.52 -23.03
CA MET A 19 1.63 4.23 -22.30
C MET A 19 2.86 4.87 -22.95
N GLU A 20 2.92 4.92 -24.27
CA GLU A 20 4.04 5.53 -25.02
C GLU A 20 3.98 7.07 -25.08
N ASP A 21 2.86 7.69 -24.69
CA ASP A 21 2.64 9.13 -24.78
C ASP A 21 3.12 9.87 -23.51
N GLY A 22 3.59 11.11 -23.66
CA GLY A 22 3.91 12.00 -22.54
C GLY A 22 2.73 12.27 -21.60
N ARG A 23 1.49 12.05 -22.06
CA ARG A 23 0.28 12.07 -21.20
C ARG A 23 0.38 11.08 -20.04
N PHE A 24 0.85 9.86 -20.30
CA PHE A 24 1.05 8.87 -19.25
C PHE A 24 2.10 9.33 -18.24
N ALA A 25 3.23 9.86 -18.72
CA ALA A 25 4.28 10.37 -17.85
C ALA A 25 3.80 11.51 -16.94
N VAL A 26 3.03 12.47 -17.46
CA VAL A 26 2.43 13.54 -16.65
C VAL A 26 1.47 12.98 -15.61
N PHE A 27 0.56 12.07 -16.01
CA PHE A 27 -0.37 11.42 -15.08
C PHE A 27 0.38 10.69 -13.96
N MET A 28 1.40 9.89 -14.32
CA MET A 28 2.20 9.11 -13.40
C MET A 28 2.94 10.01 -12.40
N LEU A 29 3.61 11.07 -12.88
CA LEU A 29 4.31 12.02 -12.02
C LEU A 29 3.34 12.76 -11.10
N ALA A 30 2.20 13.20 -11.60
CA ALA A 30 1.17 13.83 -10.77
C ALA A 30 0.65 12.87 -9.69
N ALA A 31 0.37 11.61 -10.04
CA ALA A 31 -0.09 10.60 -9.10
C ALA A 31 0.96 10.30 -8.02
N LEU A 32 2.24 10.15 -8.40
CA LEU A 32 3.33 9.94 -7.46
C LEU A 32 3.50 11.14 -6.52
N LEU A 33 3.46 12.37 -7.03
CA LEU A 33 3.55 13.58 -6.20
C LEU A 33 2.37 13.70 -5.22
N LEU A 34 1.15 13.47 -5.70
CA LEU A 34 -0.06 13.49 -4.86
C LEU A 34 -0.02 12.39 -3.80
N TRP A 35 0.45 11.19 -4.15
CA TRP A 35 0.62 10.08 -3.21
C TRP A 35 1.63 10.43 -2.12
N ASN A 36 2.79 10.98 -2.48
CA ASN A 36 3.77 11.46 -1.49
C ASN A 36 3.17 12.56 -0.61
N GLY A 37 2.42 13.50 -1.20
CA GLY A 37 1.72 14.55 -0.46
C GLY A 37 0.72 13.97 0.55
N LEU A 38 -0.05 12.95 0.15
CA LEU A 38 -0.95 12.22 1.04
C LEU A 38 -0.18 11.55 2.19
N MET A 39 0.93 10.86 1.91
CA MET A 39 1.75 10.23 2.95
C MET A 39 2.35 11.26 3.91
N ILE A 40 2.86 12.39 3.40
CA ILE A 40 3.34 13.51 4.23
C ILE A 40 2.22 14.04 5.11
N ALA A 41 1.02 14.22 4.54
CA ALA A 41 -0.14 14.68 5.30
C ALA A 41 -0.47 13.69 6.44
N LEU A 42 -0.48 12.38 6.18
CA LEU A 42 -0.74 11.38 7.21
C LEU A 42 0.32 11.36 8.33
N VAL A 43 1.59 11.61 8.01
CA VAL A 43 2.66 11.76 9.00
C VAL A 43 2.44 13.04 9.85
N ALA A 44 2.07 14.15 9.19
CA ALA A 44 1.98 15.46 9.81
C ALA A 44 0.66 15.74 10.54
N VAL A 45 -0.42 14.99 10.26
CA VAL A 45 -1.71 15.16 10.93
C VAL A 45 -1.53 14.88 12.43
N PRO A 46 -1.86 15.84 13.31
CA PRO A 46 -1.78 15.61 14.74
C PRO A 46 -2.80 14.54 15.14
N PRO A 47 -2.52 13.74 16.19
CA PRO A 47 -3.57 12.90 16.79
C PRO A 47 -4.67 13.83 17.30
N ALA A 48 -5.80 13.86 16.59
CA ALA A 48 -6.96 14.67 16.90
C ALA A 48 -8.19 13.76 16.90
N GLY A 49 -9.27 14.20 17.56
CA GLY A 49 -10.53 13.47 17.58
C GLY A 49 -11.20 13.40 16.21
N GLY A 50 -11.95 12.32 15.95
CA GLY A 50 -12.71 12.09 14.74
C GLY A 50 -12.06 11.10 13.77
N ALA A 51 -12.85 10.58 12.83
CA ALA A 51 -12.49 9.43 11.99
C ALA A 51 -11.15 9.61 11.24
N VAL A 52 -10.87 10.80 10.69
CA VAL A 52 -9.63 11.06 9.96
C VAL A 52 -8.41 11.08 10.89
N GLY A 53 -8.55 11.62 12.10
CA GLY A 53 -7.46 11.66 13.08
C GLY A 53 -7.15 10.29 13.66
N GLU A 54 -8.19 9.49 13.92
CA GLU A 54 -8.07 8.09 14.34
C GLU A 54 -7.40 7.24 13.25
N PHE A 55 -7.86 7.35 12.01
CA PHE A 55 -7.23 6.70 10.86
C PHE A 55 -5.75 7.09 10.73
N ALA A 56 -5.42 8.38 10.78
CA ALA A 56 -4.04 8.83 10.67
C ALA A 56 -3.17 8.34 11.83
N SER A 57 -3.71 8.26 13.04
CA SER A 57 -3.03 7.68 14.21
C SER A 57 -2.70 6.21 14.00
N GLU A 58 -3.69 5.41 13.60
CA GLU A 58 -3.50 3.97 13.33
C GLU A 58 -2.56 3.75 12.15
N PHE A 59 -2.74 4.50 11.05
CA PHE A 59 -1.86 4.42 9.88
C PHE A 59 -0.40 4.68 10.27
N ARG A 60 -0.13 5.70 11.10
CA ARG A 60 1.24 5.98 11.57
C ARG A 60 1.80 4.86 12.43
N LYS A 61 1.01 4.27 13.34
CA LYS A 61 1.46 3.13 14.16
C LYS A 61 1.83 1.94 13.28
N TRP A 62 0.99 1.62 12.29
CA TRP A 62 1.17 0.44 11.44
C TRP A 62 2.25 0.61 10.37
N CYS A 63 2.20 1.71 9.63
CA CYS A 63 3.07 1.93 8.48
C CYS A 63 4.40 2.57 8.85
N PHE A 64 4.44 3.37 9.92
CA PHE A 64 5.62 4.16 10.30
C PHE A 64 6.17 3.82 11.69
N ARG A 65 5.61 2.81 12.37
CA ARG A 65 5.94 2.44 13.75
C ARG A 65 5.96 3.65 14.69
N TYR A 66 4.95 4.50 14.57
CA TYR A 66 4.78 5.63 15.46
C TYR A 66 4.51 5.16 16.89
N ASP A 67 5.27 5.68 17.83
CA ASP A 67 5.08 5.50 19.26
C ASP A 67 4.26 6.68 19.80
N ALA A 68 3.08 6.39 20.33
CA ALA A 68 2.16 7.40 20.86
C ALA A 68 2.66 8.02 22.18
N ASP A 69 3.50 7.30 22.94
CA ASP A 69 4.00 7.76 24.24
C ASP A 69 5.15 8.76 24.06
N THR A 70 6.07 8.46 23.14
CA THR A 70 7.25 9.31 22.88
C THR A 70 7.03 10.29 21.72
N GLY A 71 6.03 10.05 20.87
CA GLY A 71 5.83 10.76 19.61
C GLY A 71 6.89 10.43 18.55
N ALA A 72 7.72 9.41 18.77
CA ALA A 72 8.79 9.03 17.85
C ALA A 72 8.24 8.27 16.62
N ILE A 73 8.91 8.46 15.48
CA ILE A 73 8.66 7.71 14.24
C ILE A 73 9.91 6.91 13.89
N ASP A 74 9.74 5.64 13.53
CA ASP A 74 10.85 4.84 13.00
C ASP A 74 11.09 5.20 11.53
N TRP A 75 12.09 6.03 11.29
CA TRP A 75 12.46 6.47 9.95
C TRP A 75 12.94 5.34 9.05
N THR A 76 13.39 4.22 9.61
CA THR A 76 13.80 3.04 8.84
C THR A 76 12.63 2.46 8.04
N PHE A 77 11.42 2.46 8.62
CA PHE A 77 10.21 2.03 7.94
C PHE A 77 9.61 3.12 7.06
N THR A 78 9.78 4.38 7.45
CA THR A 78 9.14 5.53 6.81
C THR A 78 9.84 5.93 5.50
N ILE A 79 11.18 5.97 5.47
CA ILE A 79 11.97 6.41 4.30
C ILE A 79 11.66 5.60 3.03
N PRO A 80 11.52 4.25 3.07
CA PRO A 80 11.18 3.46 1.87
C PRO A 80 9.87 3.87 1.19
N PHE A 81 8.85 4.30 1.94
CA PHE A 81 7.57 4.76 1.38
C PHE A 81 7.71 6.00 0.49
N PHE A 82 8.70 6.85 0.77
CA PHE A 82 9.00 8.04 -0.02
C PHE A 82 10.03 7.75 -1.11
N THR A 83 10.98 6.87 -0.83
CA THR A 83 12.10 6.58 -1.74
C THR A 83 11.63 5.90 -3.03
N ALA A 84 10.76 4.89 -2.94
CA ALA A 84 10.31 4.15 -4.13
C ALA A 84 9.54 5.05 -5.12
N PRO A 85 8.57 5.89 -4.70
CA PRO A 85 7.94 6.86 -5.58
C PRO A 85 8.90 7.87 -6.20
N LEU A 86 9.91 8.33 -5.46
CA LEU A 86 10.91 9.28 -5.98
C LEU A 86 11.80 8.65 -7.04
N VAL A 87 12.27 7.42 -6.83
CA VAL A 87 13.05 6.65 -7.81
C VAL A 87 12.21 6.41 -9.07
N LEU A 88 10.94 6.01 -8.91
CA LEU A 88 10.03 5.78 -10.02
C LEU A 88 9.71 7.08 -10.78
N GLY A 89 9.56 8.19 -10.07
CA GLY A 89 9.38 9.52 -10.65
C GLY A 89 10.61 9.96 -11.46
N ALA A 90 11.81 9.77 -10.91
CA ALA A 90 13.06 10.06 -11.61
C ALA A 90 13.23 9.20 -12.87
N ALA A 91 12.94 7.90 -12.79
CA ALA A 91 12.95 7.00 -13.94
C ALA A 91 11.94 7.44 -15.01
N THR A 92 10.72 7.83 -14.60
CA THR A 92 9.68 8.33 -15.50
C THR A 92 10.14 9.60 -16.21
N ILE A 93 10.76 10.55 -15.49
CA ILE A 93 11.32 11.76 -16.10
C ILE A 93 12.42 11.40 -17.09
N ALA A 94 13.34 10.51 -16.72
CA ALA A 94 14.46 10.12 -17.57
C ALA A 94 13.99 9.47 -18.88
N VAL A 95 12.99 8.58 -18.83
CA VAL A 95 12.47 7.89 -20.03
C VAL A 95 11.65 8.83 -20.91
N TYR A 96 10.87 9.74 -20.32
CA TYR A 96 9.90 10.59 -21.05
C TYR A 96 10.31 12.06 -21.18
N TYR A 97 11.58 12.41 -20.94
CA TYR A 97 12.02 13.81 -20.83
C TYR A 97 11.66 14.66 -22.07
N ARG A 98 11.73 14.09 -23.27
CA ARG A 98 11.39 14.79 -24.53
C ARG A 98 9.88 15.01 -24.66
N GLN A 99 9.09 13.99 -24.32
CA GLN A 99 7.64 13.98 -24.43
C GLN A 99 7.02 14.92 -23.38
N LEU A 100 7.58 14.96 -22.17
CA LEU A 100 7.15 15.88 -21.11
C LEU A 100 7.21 17.34 -21.55
N GLY A 101 8.30 17.75 -22.21
CA GLY A 101 8.44 19.12 -22.73
C GLY A 101 7.35 19.52 -23.75
N GLN A 102 6.80 18.54 -24.49
CA GLN A 102 5.71 18.78 -25.43
C GLN A 102 4.36 18.92 -24.74
N VAL A 103 4.09 18.08 -23.73
CA VAL A 103 2.81 18.08 -23.00
C VAL A 103 2.70 19.28 -22.04
N ILE A 104 3.79 19.69 -21.40
CA ILE A 104 3.81 20.85 -20.50
C ILE A 104 3.40 22.14 -21.23
N ARG A 105 3.66 22.25 -22.53
CA ARG A 105 3.23 23.38 -23.37
C ARG A 105 1.73 23.36 -23.72
N ARG A 106 1.00 22.30 -23.36
CA ARG A 106 -0.42 22.10 -23.67
C ARG A 106 -1.24 22.06 -22.37
N PRO A 107 -1.66 23.22 -21.81
CA PRO A 107 -2.23 23.32 -20.47
C PRO A 107 -3.51 22.51 -20.26
N ARG A 108 -4.35 22.36 -21.29
CA ARG A 108 -5.57 21.55 -21.22
C ARG A 108 -5.28 20.05 -21.06
N THR A 109 -4.24 19.56 -21.74
CA THR A 109 -3.83 18.16 -21.63
C THR A 109 -3.20 17.91 -20.26
N LEU A 110 -2.37 18.84 -19.80
CA LEU A 110 -1.76 18.81 -18.47
C LEU A 110 -2.84 18.75 -17.38
N SER A 111 -3.82 19.65 -17.39
CA SER A 111 -4.88 19.71 -16.38
C SER A 111 -5.72 18.44 -16.37
N ALA A 112 -6.07 17.88 -17.54
CA ALA A 112 -6.81 16.62 -17.61
C ALA A 112 -6.04 15.45 -16.96
N CYS A 113 -4.73 15.35 -17.19
CA CYS A 113 -3.90 14.31 -16.59
C CYS A 113 -3.78 14.49 -15.06
N VAL A 114 -3.64 15.73 -14.58
CA VAL A 114 -3.59 16.04 -13.15
C VAL A 114 -4.93 15.72 -12.48
N VAL A 115 -6.05 16.09 -13.09
CA VAL A 115 -7.39 15.75 -12.56
C VAL A 115 -7.57 14.24 -12.46
N ALA A 116 -7.17 13.49 -13.49
CA ALA A 116 -7.22 12.03 -13.45
C ALA A 116 -6.35 11.47 -12.30
N ALA A 117 -5.16 12.02 -12.08
CA ALA A 117 -4.28 11.63 -10.97
C ALA A 117 -4.92 11.94 -9.60
N VAL A 118 -5.53 13.12 -9.44
CA VAL A 118 -6.27 13.49 -8.21
C VAL A 118 -7.41 12.51 -7.95
N LEU A 119 -8.18 12.13 -8.98
CA LEU A 119 -9.27 11.17 -8.82
C LEU A 119 -8.74 9.80 -8.39
N VAL A 120 -7.69 9.29 -9.04
CA VAL A 120 -7.11 7.98 -8.70
C VAL A 120 -6.54 7.97 -7.28
N VAL A 121 -5.73 8.96 -6.93
CA VAL A 121 -5.12 9.05 -5.59
C VAL A 121 -6.18 9.31 -4.52
N GLY A 122 -7.19 10.14 -4.82
CA GLY A 122 -8.31 10.39 -3.92
C GLY A 122 -9.14 9.14 -3.66
N LEU A 123 -9.43 8.34 -4.70
CA LEU A 123 -10.11 7.06 -4.56
C LEU A 123 -9.27 6.05 -3.78
N ALA A 124 -7.96 6.00 -4.00
CA ALA A 124 -7.05 5.14 -3.23
C ALA A 124 -7.04 5.54 -1.75
N GLY A 125 -6.94 6.84 -1.44
CA GLY A 125 -7.00 7.36 -0.08
C GLY A 125 -8.34 7.07 0.61
N ALA A 126 -9.46 7.27 -0.10
CA ALA A 126 -10.79 6.93 0.39
C ALA A 126 -10.95 5.42 0.62
N GLY A 127 -10.37 4.59 -0.27
CA GLY A 127 -10.34 3.14 -0.12
C GLY A 127 -9.57 2.71 1.13
N LEU A 128 -8.44 3.36 1.44
CA LEU A 128 -7.69 3.09 2.67
C LEU A 128 -8.51 3.37 3.93
N ILE A 129 -9.24 4.49 3.96
CA ILE A 129 -10.13 4.86 5.07
C ILE A 129 -11.29 3.85 5.18
N TRP A 130 -11.88 3.48 4.05
CA TRP A 130 -12.98 2.52 4.04
C TRP A 130 -12.54 1.13 4.51
N VAL A 131 -11.34 0.68 4.12
CA VAL A 131 -10.77 -0.60 4.56
C VAL A 131 -10.40 -0.56 6.04
N SER A 132 -9.90 0.56 6.57
CA SER A 132 -9.60 0.68 7.99
C SER A 132 -10.85 0.56 8.87
N ASP A 133 -11.99 1.07 8.40
CA ASP A 133 -13.26 0.95 9.12
C ASP A 133 -13.85 -0.47 9.02
N ALA A 134 -13.61 -1.16 7.90
CA ALA A 134 -14.11 -2.51 7.66
C ALA A 134 -13.30 -3.60 8.40
N MET A 135 -12.03 -3.33 8.71
CA MET A 135 -11.18 -4.28 9.42
C MET A 135 -11.24 -4.02 10.93
N PRO A 136 -11.56 -5.03 11.76
CA PRO A 136 -11.48 -4.86 13.20
C PRO A 136 -10.04 -4.49 13.60
N PRO A 137 -9.86 -3.53 14.53
CA PRO A 137 -8.53 -3.11 14.95
C PRO A 137 -7.73 -4.31 15.49
N ILE A 138 -6.72 -4.74 14.74
CA ILE A 138 -5.81 -5.84 15.15
C ILE A 138 -5.09 -5.45 16.47
N ALA A 139 -5.02 -4.15 16.78
CA ALA A 139 -4.48 -3.59 18.02
C ALA A 139 -5.22 -4.02 19.30
N GLN A 140 -6.45 -4.56 19.22
CA GLN A 140 -7.15 -5.07 20.41
C GLN A 140 -6.52 -6.32 21.03
N ALA A 141 -5.46 -6.89 20.43
CA ALA A 141 -4.74 -8.01 21.02
C ALA A 141 -3.88 -7.64 22.25
N HIS A 142 -3.66 -6.35 22.55
CA HIS A 142 -2.70 -5.93 23.60
C HIS A 142 -3.26 -4.98 24.68
N GLU A 143 -4.55 -4.61 24.66
CA GLU A 143 -5.10 -3.84 25.78
C GLU A 143 -5.31 -4.74 27.01
N PRO A 144 -4.77 -4.36 28.19
CA PRO A 144 -4.95 -5.15 29.41
C PRO A 144 -6.44 -5.30 29.75
N GLY A 145 -6.96 -6.53 29.67
CA GLY A 145 -8.37 -6.85 29.94
C GLY A 145 -9.28 -6.91 28.72
N ALA A 146 -8.77 -6.60 27.52
CA ALA A 146 -9.49 -6.92 26.28
C ALA A 146 -9.61 -8.44 26.12
N SER A 147 -10.79 -8.91 25.70
CA SER A 147 -10.95 -10.31 25.35
C SER A 147 -10.05 -10.62 24.14
N PRO A 148 -9.24 -11.69 24.16
CA PRO A 148 -8.35 -12.00 23.07
C PRO A 148 -9.15 -12.13 21.75
N PRO A 149 -8.60 -11.65 20.62
CA PRO A 149 -9.32 -11.62 19.34
C PRO A 149 -9.71 -13.01 18.82
N PHE A 150 -9.14 -14.07 19.41
CA PHE A 150 -9.55 -15.45 19.26
C PHE A 150 -10.31 -15.91 20.51
N PRO A 151 -11.64 -15.81 20.53
CA PRO A 151 -12.41 -16.30 21.67
C PRO A 151 -12.28 -17.84 21.72
N ALA A 152 -12.18 -18.38 22.94
CA ALA A 152 -11.80 -19.78 23.16
C ALA A 152 -12.78 -20.80 22.55
N ASP A 153 -14.04 -20.40 22.36
CA ASP A 153 -15.10 -21.15 21.68
C ASP A 153 -14.84 -21.36 20.18
N LYS A 154 -14.01 -20.52 19.56
CA LYS A 154 -13.57 -20.66 18.15
C LYS A 154 -12.28 -21.47 17.98
N LEU A 155 -11.69 -21.96 19.07
CA LEU A 155 -10.53 -22.85 18.97
C LEU A 155 -10.97 -24.16 18.31
N ARG A 156 -10.35 -24.44 17.16
CA ARG A 156 -10.59 -25.65 16.37
C ARG A 156 -9.91 -26.87 17.04
N THR A 157 -10.36 -27.23 18.24
CA THR A 157 -9.83 -28.37 19.01
C THR A 157 -10.20 -29.74 18.44
N ALA A 158 -11.19 -29.79 17.54
CA ALA A 158 -11.60 -31.00 16.85
C ALA A 158 -10.59 -31.50 15.81
N TYR A 159 -9.57 -30.69 15.45
CA TYR A 159 -8.60 -31.05 14.43
C TYR A 159 -7.25 -31.35 15.06
N ALA A 160 -6.68 -32.49 14.70
CA ALA A 160 -5.28 -32.75 14.97
C ALA A 160 -4.41 -31.80 14.13
N PRO A 161 -3.37 -31.19 14.72
CA PRO A 161 -2.41 -30.43 13.93
C PRO A 161 -1.70 -31.33 12.90
N PRO A 162 -1.35 -30.80 11.71
CA PRO A 162 -0.58 -31.56 10.74
C PRO A 162 0.76 -31.98 11.34
N VAL A 163 1.16 -33.23 11.09
CA VAL A 163 2.50 -33.69 11.45
C VAL A 163 3.51 -32.98 10.55
N PHE A 164 4.61 -32.50 11.14
CA PHE A 164 5.73 -31.94 10.41
C PHE A 164 7.04 -32.50 10.99
N ASP A 165 8.02 -32.62 10.10
CA ASP A 165 9.41 -32.86 10.43
C ASP A 165 10.22 -31.75 9.75
N LEU A 166 10.68 -30.80 10.55
CA LEU A 166 11.45 -29.65 10.09
C LEU A 166 12.88 -29.75 10.64
N THR A 167 13.82 -29.07 10.01
CA THR A 167 15.18 -28.92 10.55
C THR A 167 15.36 -27.47 11.02
N ASN A 168 15.81 -27.27 12.25
CA ASN A 168 16.09 -25.92 12.77
C ASN A 168 17.42 -25.37 12.21
N GLN A 169 17.77 -24.14 12.62
CA GLN A 169 19.00 -23.48 12.18
C GLN A 169 20.28 -24.15 12.72
N ASP A 170 20.17 -24.97 13.77
CA ASP A 170 21.27 -25.75 14.35
C ASP A 170 21.43 -27.13 13.69
N GLY A 171 20.61 -27.45 12.68
CA GLY A 171 20.62 -28.75 12.00
C GLY A 171 19.89 -29.86 12.76
N GLU A 172 19.18 -29.55 13.85
CA GLU A 172 18.41 -30.52 14.62
C GLU A 172 17.03 -30.76 13.98
N GLN A 173 16.62 -32.03 13.95
CA GLN A 173 15.25 -32.42 13.61
C GLN A 173 14.26 -31.92 14.67
N VAL A 174 13.25 -31.19 14.26
CA VAL A 174 12.17 -30.64 15.06
C VAL A 174 10.85 -31.20 14.54
N SER A 175 10.17 -31.97 15.39
CA SER A 175 8.85 -32.52 15.11
C SER A 175 7.86 -32.11 16.20
N LEU A 176 6.57 -32.13 15.87
CA LEU A 176 5.52 -31.72 16.80
C LEU A 176 5.44 -32.62 18.05
N GLU A 177 5.83 -33.90 17.91
CA GLU A 177 5.80 -34.87 19.00
C GLU A 177 6.68 -34.46 20.19
N LYS A 178 7.84 -33.82 19.92
CA LYS A 178 8.76 -33.32 20.97
C LYS A 178 8.13 -32.24 21.85
N PHE A 179 7.02 -31.64 21.43
CA PHE A 179 6.31 -30.57 22.15
C PHE A 179 5.00 -31.05 22.78
N ARG A 180 4.76 -32.36 22.91
CA ARG A 180 3.53 -32.84 23.53
C ARG A 180 3.34 -32.27 24.93
N GLY A 181 2.13 -31.78 25.22
CA GLY A 181 1.80 -31.12 26.49
C GLY A 181 2.25 -29.67 26.61
N LYS A 182 2.86 -29.08 25.56
CA LYS A 182 3.23 -27.66 25.49
C LYS A 182 2.33 -26.92 24.50
N VAL A 183 2.11 -25.64 24.75
CA VAL A 183 1.50 -24.74 23.77
C VAL A 183 2.55 -24.39 22.73
N VAL A 184 2.25 -24.63 21.46
CA VAL A 184 3.14 -24.34 20.32
C VAL A 184 2.49 -23.28 19.45
N VAL A 185 3.23 -22.21 19.15
CA VAL A 185 2.85 -21.19 18.17
C VAL A 185 3.73 -21.38 16.94
N MET A 186 3.12 -21.66 15.80
CA MET A 186 3.82 -21.79 14.53
C MET A 186 3.55 -20.53 13.68
N THR A 187 4.61 -19.83 13.30
CA THR A 187 4.54 -18.66 12.42
C THR A 187 5.22 -18.98 11.09
N GLY A 188 4.59 -18.56 9.99
CA GLY A 188 5.22 -18.62 8.66
C GLY A 188 5.98 -17.33 8.41
N VAL A 189 7.28 -17.41 8.14
CA VAL A 189 8.10 -16.27 7.73
C VAL A 189 8.68 -16.57 6.36
N TYR A 190 8.43 -15.68 5.39
CA TYR A 190 9.07 -15.74 4.09
C TYR A 190 10.47 -15.12 4.22
N ALA A 191 11.49 -15.97 4.38
CA ALA A 191 12.88 -15.53 4.56
C ALA A 191 13.60 -15.14 3.26
N SER A 192 12.99 -15.43 2.11
CA SER A 192 13.46 -14.98 0.81
C SER A 192 12.34 -14.22 0.10
N CYS A 193 12.67 -13.10 -0.54
CA CYS A 193 11.79 -12.53 -1.55
C CYS A 193 11.63 -13.59 -2.65
N PRO A 194 10.40 -13.94 -3.08
CA PRO A 194 10.24 -14.75 -4.27
C PRO A 194 10.99 -14.02 -5.39
N HIS A 195 11.95 -14.68 -6.01
CA HIS A 195 12.59 -14.19 -7.22
C HIS A 195 11.49 -13.88 -8.26
N THR A 196 11.16 -12.60 -8.41
CA THR A 196 10.42 -12.02 -9.54
C THR A 196 11.39 -11.25 -10.41
#